data_AF-A0A382GD97-F1
#
_entry.id   AF-A0A382GD97-F1
#
_cell.length_a   1.000
_cell.length_b   1.000
_cell.length_c   1.000
_cell.angle_alpha   90.00
_cell.angle_beta   90.00
_cell.angle_gamma   90.00
#
_symmetry.space_group_name_H-M   'P 1'
#
loop_
_entity.id
_entity.type
_entity.pdbx_description
1 polymer ?
#
loop_
_entity_poly.entity_id
_entity_poly.type
_entity_poly.pdbx_seq_one_letter_code
_entity_poly.pdbx_strand_id
1 'polypeptide(L)' 'VDQVGLEARAAELGGRSIKTSSKRAALHLAIRCIDLTTLEGADTPGKVASLCRKAMRPDATNPAIPHVAAVCVYPEMV' A
#
# COMPACT_ATOMS: atom_id res chain seq x y z
N VAL A 1 21.36 -13.15 -19.04
CA VAL A 1 19.99 -13.73 -18.98
C VAL A 1 19.31 -13.34 -20.28
N ASP A 2 18.83 -14.30 -21.06
CA ASP A 2 18.14 -14.04 -22.33
C ASP A 2 16.63 -13.80 -22.11
N GLN A 3 15.93 -13.37 -23.16
CA GLN A 3 14.51 -13.06 -23.11
C GLN A 3 13.66 -14.27 -22.67
N VAL A 4 13.95 -15.45 -23.24
CA VAL A 4 13.23 -16.69 -22.94
C VAL A 4 13.36 -17.05 -21.45
N GLY A 5 14.56 -16.91 -20.88
CA GLY A 5 14.81 -17.15 -19.47
C GLY A 5 14.13 -16.15 -18.54
N LEU A 6 13.95 -14.89 -18.96
CA LEU A 6 13.20 -13.89 -18.19
C LEU A 6 11.70 -14.19 -18.18
N GLU A 7 11.14 -14.48 -19.35
CA GLU A 7 9.71 -14.78 -19.51
C GLU A 7 9.31 -16.04 -18.74
N ALA A 8 10.13 -17.11 -18.81
CA ALA A 8 9.88 -18.34 -18.07
C ALA A 8 9.83 -18.11 -16.54
N ARG A 9 10.76 -17.31 -16.00
CA ARG A 9 10.80 -16.96 -14.56
C ARG A 9 9.61 -16.11 -14.14
N ALA A 10 9.23 -15.13 -14.95
CA ALA A 10 8.06 -14.30 -14.67
C ALA A 10 6.77 -15.13 -14.67
N ALA A 11 6.63 -16.06 -15.62
CA ALA A 11 5.48 -16.95 -15.71
C ALA A 11 5.33 -17.87 -14.49
N GLU A 12 6.44 -18.35 -13.92
CA GLU A 12 6.44 -19.20 -12.73
C GLU A 12 5.78 -18.52 -11.52
N LEU A 13 5.94 -17.21 -11.37
CA LEU A 13 5.33 -16.44 -10.27
C LEU A 13 3.79 -16.44 -10.31
N GLY A 14 3.18 -16.66 -11.48
CA GLY A 14 1.73 -16.59 -11.69
C GLY A 14 1.03 -17.95 -11.87
N GLY A 15 1.76 -19.07 -11.92
CA GLY A 15 1.23 -20.36 -12.37
C GLY A 15 0.22 -21.04 -11.43
N ARG A 16 0.00 -20.51 -10.22
CA ARG A 16 -0.86 -21.14 -9.20
C ARG A 16 -1.89 -20.17 -8.64
N SER A 17 -3.12 -20.64 -8.49
CA SER A 17 -4.17 -19.87 -7.83
C SER A 17 -3.90 -19.70 -6.34
N ILE A 18 -4.11 -18.48 -5.84
CA ILE A 18 -3.99 -18.15 -4.42
C ILE A 18 -5.30 -18.47 -3.71
N LYS A 19 -5.23 -19.17 -2.56
CA LYS A 19 -6.38 -19.46 -1.71
C LYS A 19 -7.07 -18.17 -1.26
N THR A 20 -8.39 -18.17 -1.17
CA THR A 20 -9.17 -16.98 -0.76
C THR A 20 -8.77 -16.47 0.63
N SER A 21 -8.47 -17.37 1.58
CA SER A 21 -7.95 -16.97 2.90
C SER A 21 -6.60 -16.27 2.82
N SER A 22 -5.69 -16.77 1.99
CA SER A 22 -4.39 -16.13 1.73
C SER A 22 -4.54 -14.76 1.07
N LYS A 23 -5.48 -14.60 0.13
CA LYS A 23 -5.78 -13.29 -0.47
C LYS A 23 -6.24 -12.28 0.59
N ARG A 24 -7.14 -12.69 1.49
CA ARG A 24 -7.56 -11.82 2.61
C ARG A 24 -6.39 -11.43 3.50
N ALA A 25 -5.58 -12.41 3.94
CA ALA A 25 -4.41 -12.13 4.75
C ALA A 25 -3.42 -11.18 4.04
N ALA A 26 -3.23 -11.37 2.73
CA ALA A 26 -2.38 -10.51 1.91
C ALA A 26 -2.92 -9.08 1.78
N LEU A 27 -4.25 -8.88 1.73
CA LEU A 27 -4.82 -7.53 1.74
C LEU A 27 -4.55 -6.80 3.06
N HIS A 28 -4.72 -7.46 4.20
CA HIS A 28 -4.38 -6.88 5.50
C HIS A 28 -2.88 -6.57 5.61
N LEU A 29 -2.03 -7.47 5.09
CA LEU A 29 -0.59 -7.24 5.04
C LEU A 29 -0.23 -6.08 4.13
N ALA A 30 -0.82 -6.00 2.94
CA ALA A 30 -0.57 -4.93 1.99
C ALA A 30 -0.86 -3.57 2.63
N ILE A 31 -1.99 -3.42 3.32
CA ILE A 31 -2.33 -2.18 4.04
C ILE A 31 -1.24 -1.82 5.05
N ARG A 32 -0.79 -2.78 5.86
CA ARG A 32 0.29 -2.59 6.85
C ARG A 32 1.68 -2.33 6.25
N CYS A 33 1.83 -2.47 4.93
CA CYS A 33 3.06 -2.18 4.19
C CYS A 33 2.94 -0.91 3.34
N ILE A 34 1.79 -0.23 3.33
CA ILE A 34 1.60 0.99 2.56
C ILE A 34 2.21 2.18 3.29
N ASP A 35 2.98 2.97 2.55
CA ASP A 35 3.27 4.36 2.91
C ASP A 35 2.26 5.24 2.18
N LEU A 36 1.30 5.80 2.92
CA LEU A 36 0.26 6.62 2.32
C LEU A 36 0.88 7.96 1.91
N THR A 37 1.00 8.18 0.61
CA THR A 37 1.89 9.19 0.04
C THR A 37 1.12 10.40 -0.49
N THR A 38 1.61 11.60 -0.21
CA THR A 38 1.32 12.81 -1.00
C THR A 38 2.62 13.58 -1.21
N LEU A 39 2.98 13.80 -2.47
CA LEU A 39 4.16 14.57 -2.87
C LEU A 39 3.72 15.64 -3.88
N GLU A 40 2.62 16.31 -3.58
CA GLU A 40 2.12 17.41 -4.41
C GLU A 40 2.74 18.71 -3.92
N GLY A 41 3.30 19.50 -4.85
CA GLY A 41 3.87 20.81 -4.51
C GLY A 41 2.84 21.82 -3.97
N ALA A 42 1.55 21.55 -4.13
CA ALA A 42 0.45 22.34 -3.60
C ALA A 42 -0.14 21.77 -2.29
N ASP A 43 0.53 20.79 -1.67
CA ASP A 43 0.10 20.28 -0.37
C ASP A 43 0.03 21.39 0.67
N THR A 44 -0.96 21.28 1.55
CA THR A 44 -1.17 22.20 2.67
C THR A 44 -1.14 21.41 3.98
N PRO A 45 -0.82 22.05 5.13
CA PRO A 45 -0.87 21.37 6.43
C PRO A 45 -2.23 20.69 6.70
N GLY A 46 -3.33 21.31 6.27
CA GLY A 46 -4.67 20.74 6.40
C GLY A 46 -4.88 19.47 5.57
N LYS A 47 -4.33 19.43 4.34
CA LYS A 47 -4.38 18.24 3.47
C LYS A 47 -3.54 17.11 4.06
N VAL A 48 -2.31 17.39 4.51
CA VAL A 48 -1.42 16.41 5.15
C VAL A 48 -2.04 15.87 6.43
N ALA A 49 -2.62 16.72 7.30
CA ALA A 49 -3.32 16.26 8.50
C ALA A 49 -4.53 15.36 8.15
N SER A 50 -5.24 15.63 7.06
CA SER A 50 -6.31 14.77 6.56
C SER A 50 -5.79 13.43 6.06
N LEU A 51 -4.65 13.42 5.38
CA LEU A 51 -3.96 12.20 4.96
C LEU A 51 -3.55 11.35 6.16
N CYS A 52 -2.95 11.95 7.19
CA CYS A 52 -2.57 11.25 8.43
C CYS A 52 -3.78 10.63 9.13
N ARG A 53 -4.95 11.31 9.13
CA ARG A 53 -6.20 10.71 9.66
C ARG A 53 -6.63 9.48 8.87
N LYS A 54 -6.52 9.51 7.54
CA LYS A 54 -6.80 8.36 6.68
C LYS A 54 -5.78 7.23 6.87
N ALA A 55 -4.50 7.57 7.08
CA ALA A 55 -3.44 6.60 7.38
C ALA A 55 -3.75 5.81 8.66
N MET A 56 -4.22 6.50 9.71
CA MET A 56 -4.63 5.86 10.97
C MET A 56 -5.91 5.03 10.85
N ARG A 57 -6.87 5.45 10.03
CA ARG A 57 -8.14 4.75 9.79
C ARG A 57 -8.47 4.71 8.30
N PRO A 58 -7.88 3.76 7.54
CA PRO A 58 -8.04 3.71 6.08
C PRO A 58 -9.48 3.45 5.65
N ASP A 59 -10.20 2.62 6.41
CA ASP A 59 -11.63 2.39 6.25
C ASP A 59 -12.38 2.90 7.48
N ALA A 60 -13.14 3.98 7.30
CA ALA A 60 -13.93 4.55 8.37
C ALA A 60 -15.10 3.64 8.80
N THR A 61 -15.53 2.72 7.94
CA THR A 61 -16.69 1.85 8.19
C THR A 61 -16.32 0.50 8.79
N ASN A 62 -15.04 0.11 8.71
CA ASN A 62 -14.57 -1.20 9.16
C ASN A 62 -13.34 -1.08 10.10
N PRO A 63 -13.52 -1.21 11.42
CA PRO A 63 -12.42 -1.11 12.39
C PRO A 63 -11.46 -2.32 12.36
N ALA A 64 -11.79 -3.41 11.65
CA ALA A 64 -10.88 -4.54 11.50
C ALA A 64 -9.77 -4.29 10.46
N ILE A 65 -9.89 -3.23 9.66
CA ILE A 65 -8.85 -2.82 8.71
C ILE A 65 -7.71 -2.15 9.49
N PRO A 66 -6.46 -2.62 9.35
CA PRO A 66 -5.33 -2.05 10.07
C PRO A 66 -4.98 -0.65 9.54
N HIS A 67 -4.20 0.10 10.33
CA HIS A 67 -3.55 1.31 9.86
C HIS A 67 -2.45 0.98 8.84
N VAL A 68 -2.08 1.99 8.05
CA VAL A 68 -0.95 1.91 7.11
C VAL A 68 0.40 1.93 7.84
N ALA A 69 1.49 1.65 7.13
CA ALA A 69 2.84 1.63 7.72
C ALA A 69 3.31 3.04 8.10
N ALA A 70 3.23 3.97 7.14
CA ALA A 70 3.69 5.34 7.31
C ALA A 70 2.93 6.33 6.43
N VAL A 71 3.30 7.60 6.54
CA VAL A 71 2.89 8.67 5.63
C VAL A 71 4.16 9.22 4.98
N CYS A 72 4.15 9.32 3.66
CA CYS A 72 5.26 9.87 2.88
C CYS A 72 4.86 11.25 2.34
N VAL A 73 5.60 12.28 2.73
CA VAL A 73 5.39 13.68 2.36
C VAL A 73 6.71 14.35 2.04
N TYR A 74 6.65 15.52 1.40
CA TYR A 74 7.83 16.36 1.25
C TYR A 74 8.39 16.80 2.62
N PRO A 75 9.71 17.00 2.75
CA PRO A 75 10.35 17.36 4.02
C PRO A 75 9.76 18.58 4.73
N GLU A 76 9.24 19.56 3.97
CA GLU A 76 8.63 20.78 4.51
C GLU A 76 7.31 20.51 5.26
N MET A 77 6.76 19.30 5.14
CA MET A 77 5.48 18.88 5.74
C MET A 77 5.64 17.90 6.91
N VAL A 78 6.87 17.68 7.38
CA VAL A 78 7.18 16.82 8.55
C VAL A 78 7.03 17.59 9.85
#